data_AF-A0A7X0EXZ6-F1
#
_entry.id   AF-A0A7X0EXZ6-F1
#
_cell.length_a   1.000
_cell.length_b   1.000
_cell.length_c   1.000
_cell.angle_alpha   90.00
_cell.angle_beta   90.00
_cell.angle_gamma   90.00
#
_symmetry.space_group_name_H-M   'P 1'
#
loop_
_entity.id
_entity.type
_entity.pdbx_description
1 polymer ?
#
loop_
_entity_poly.entity_id
_entity_poly.type
_entity_poly.pdbx_seq_one_letter_code
_entity_poly.pdbx_strand_id
1 'polypeptide(L)'
;MTSRILFVLALLAGTLVIAGGPAAACSCARLTPKQRVAGAAAVFTGTVTEVRLVEPVEDGGKVTATLRADQVYKGEIALSAEVSSRVQGPACGFPFRTGERYLIFAHAEGEALTTSSCSGNLTVAAGDRPLRTDGADGAEPVTRALLAALGSPRRPPTHPPLTWSPGPTPRLAAGTSPDGPLLLGLAALAAAGVAAGLVLARRRRSARR
;
A
#
# COMPACT_ATOMS: atom_id res chain seq x y z
N MET A 1 -14.60 47.74 16.68
CA MET A 1 -13.39 46.93 16.40
C MET A 1 -13.52 45.50 16.92
N THR A 2 -14.17 45.30 18.05
CA THR A 2 -14.56 44.01 18.68
C THR A 2 -15.19 42.98 17.73
N SER A 3 -16.17 43.35 16.90
CA SER A 3 -16.82 42.42 15.97
C SER A 3 -15.90 41.82 14.89
N ARG A 4 -14.81 42.51 14.52
CA ARG A 4 -13.81 41.96 13.58
C ARG A 4 -12.87 40.97 14.26
N ILE A 5 -12.52 41.24 15.52
CA ILE A 5 -11.66 40.38 16.33
C ILE A 5 -12.39 39.06 16.63
N LEU A 6 -13.69 39.12 16.95
CA LEU A 6 -14.51 37.93 17.17
C LEU A 6 -14.64 37.07 15.91
N PHE A 7 -14.77 37.69 14.73
CA PHE A 7 -14.85 36.95 13.47
C PHE A 7 -13.53 36.26 13.11
N VAL A 8 -12.39 36.91 13.37
CA VAL A 8 -11.06 36.33 13.16
C VAL A 8 -10.79 35.20 14.15
N LEU A 9 -11.17 35.37 15.43
CA LEU A 9 -11.07 34.31 16.44
C LEU A 9 -11.98 33.12 16.11
N ALA A 10 -13.18 33.36 15.61
CA ALA A 10 -14.09 32.29 15.17
C ALA A 10 -13.55 31.53 13.96
N LEU A 11 -12.91 32.22 13.00
CA LEU A 11 -12.25 31.58 11.86
C LEU A 11 -11.02 30.76 12.28
N LEU A 12 -10.17 31.29 13.18
CA LEU A 12 -9.01 30.58 13.74
C LEU A 12 -9.44 29.36 14.56
N ALA A 13 -10.49 29.49 15.36
CA ALA A 13 -11.07 28.37 16.12
C ALA A 13 -11.70 27.32 15.18
N GLY A 14 -12.36 27.75 14.10
CA GLY A 14 -12.94 26.85 13.09
C GLY A 14 -11.88 26.04 12.32
N THR A 15 -10.72 26.63 12.01
CA THR A 15 -9.61 25.91 11.36
C THR A 15 -8.92 24.90 12.27
N LEU A 16 -8.97 25.10 13.60
CA LEU A 16 -8.33 24.21 14.57
C LEU A 16 -9.12 22.91 14.78
N VAL A 17 -10.38 22.84 14.33
CA VAL A 17 -11.26 21.66 14.43
C VAL A 17 -11.16 20.75 13.19
N ILE A 18 -10.22 21.01 12.28
CA ILE A 18 -9.82 20.00 11.29
C ILE A 18 -8.91 19.00 12.00
N ALA A 19 -9.51 18.18 12.87
CA ALA A 19 -8.87 16.99 13.38
C ALA A 19 -8.52 16.11 12.17
N GLY A 20 -7.22 15.97 11.88
CA GLY A 20 -6.71 15.07 10.86
C GLY A 20 -7.17 13.65 11.17
N GLY A 21 -8.28 13.22 10.55
CA GLY A 21 -8.63 11.81 10.50
C GLY A 21 -7.49 11.03 9.84
N PRO A 22 -7.38 9.70 10.07
CA PRO A 22 -6.41 8.90 9.34
C PRO A 22 -6.69 9.12 7.85
N ALA A 23 -5.71 9.68 7.13
CA ALA A 23 -5.79 9.83 5.70
C ALA A 23 -5.92 8.41 5.11
N ALA A 24 -7.15 7.99 4.84
CA ALA A 24 -7.48 6.73 4.19
C ALA A 24 -7.17 6.87 2.69
N ALA A 25 -5.90 7.12 2.37
CA ALA A 25 -5.43 7.25 1.00
C ALA A 25 -5.27 5.87 0.33
N CYS A 26 -5.02 4.82 1.12
CA CYS A 26 -4.96 3.46 0.61
C CYS A 26 -6.37 2.87 0.47
N SER A 27 -6.83 2.69 -0.77
CA SER A 27 -8.04 1.92 -1.10
C SER A 27 -7.66 0.74 -1.99
N CYS A 28 -7.89 -0.47 -1.51
CA CYS A 28 -7.53 -1.69 -2.23
C CYS A 28 -8.68 -2.16 -3.14
N ALA A 29 -8.34 -2.63 -4.34
CA ALA A 29 -9.31 -3.33 -5.20
C ALA A 29 -9.75 -4.65 -4.56
N ARG A 30 -11.04 -4.97 -4.66
CA ARG A 30 -11.57 -6.28 -4.23
C ARG A 30 -11.26 -7.33 -5.29
N LEU A 31 -10.19 -8.09 -5.08
CA LEU A 31 -9.79 -9.19 -5.95
C LEU A 31 -10.11 -10.55 -5.32
N THR A 32 -10.51 -11.51 -6.15
CA THR A 32 -10.60 -12.92 -5.74
C THR A 32 -9.20 -13.52 -5.54
N PRO A 33 -9.05 -14.62 -4.77
CA PRO A 33 -7.76 -15.30 -4.62
C PRO A 33 -7.12 -15.67 -5.96
N LYS A 34 -7.91 -16.17 -6.91
CA LYS A 34 -7.44 -16.53 -8.25
C LYS A 34 -6.90 -15.31 -9.02
N GLN A 35 -7.58 -14.15 -8.93
CA GLN A 35 -7.09 -12.91 -9.53
C GLN A 35 -5.80 -12.41 -8.88
N ARG A 36 -5.67 -12.50 -7.55
CA ARG A 36 -4.42 -12.14 -6.84
C ARG A 36 -3.25 -13.02 -7.27
N VAL A 37 -3.44 -14.35 -7.28
CA VAL A 37 -2.41 -15.28 -7.77
C VAL A 37 -2.08 -15.02 -9.23
N ALA A 38 -3.07 -14.76 -10.08
CA ALA A 38 -2.86 -14.47 -11.50
C ALA A 38 -2.05 -13.18 -11.72
N GLY A 39 -2.34 -12.11 -10.96
CA GLY A 39 -1.67 -10.81 -11.09
C GLY A 39 -0.30 -10.71 -10.41
N ALA A 40 0.04 -11.64 -9.51
CA ALA A 40 1.36 -11.69 -8.88
C ALA A 40 2.43 -12.24 -9.84
N ALA A 41 3.65 -11.71 -9.78
CA ALA A 41 4.80 -12.29 -10.46
C ALA A 41 5.31 -13.52 -9.72
N ALA A 42 5.28 -13.50 -8.38
CA ALA A 42 5.63 -14.62 -7.54
C ALA A 42 4.69 -14.71 -6.33
N VAL A 43 4.44 -15.94 -5.88
CA VAL A 43 3.66 -16.21 -4.66
C VAL A 43 4.38 -17.28 -3.86
N PHE A 44 4.75 -16.96 -2.62
CA PHE A 44 5.53 -17.85 -1.77
C PHE A 44 5.28 -17.57 -0.29
N THR A 45 5.55 -18.56 0.56
CA THR A 45 5.69 -18.37 2.00
C THR A 45 7.15 -18.24 2.38
N GLY A 46 7.44 -17.34 3.31
CA GLY A 46 8.78 -17.19 3.86
C GLY A 46 8.78 -16.48 5.22
N THR A 47 9.85 -16.70 5.98
CA THR A 47 10.08 -16.04 7.26
C THR A 47 10.97 -14.83 7.06
N VAL A 48 10.58 -13.66 7.58
CA VAL A 48 11.40 -12.45 7.49
C VAL A 48 12.63 -12.61 8.38
N THR A 49 13.81 -12.51 7.80
CA THR A 49 15.09 -12.57 8.51
C THR A 49 15.67 -11.19 8.79
N GLU A 50 15.33 -10.21 7.96
CA GLU A 50 15.83 -8.84 8.06
C GLU A 50 14.84 -7.85 7.45
N VAL A 51 14.79 -6.64 8.00
CA VAL A 51 14.01 -5.51 7.47
C VAL A 51 14.92 -4.28 7.46
N ARG A 52 15.14 -3.70 6.29
CA ARG A 52 15.99 -2.50 6.10
C ARG A 52 15.22 -1.37 5.45
N LEU A 53 15.44 -0.15 5.95
CA LEU A 53 14.95 1.07 5.31
C LEU A 53 15.88 1.43 4.15
N VAL A 54 15.32 1.82 3.01
CA VAL A 54 16.08 2.29 1.85
C VAL A 54 16.07 3.82 1.86
N GLU A 55 17.25 4.43 1.90
CA GLU A 55 17.45 5.88 1.83
C GLU A 55 17.76 6.34 0.40
N PRO A 56 17.44 7.60 0.02
CA PRO A 56 16.73 8.60 0.82
C PRO A 56 15.22 8.33 0.92
N VAL A 57 14.61 8.82 2.00
CA VAL A 57 13.16 8.63 2.29
C VAL A 57 12.28 9.63 1.53
N GLU A 58 12.89 10.48 0.70
CA GLU A 58 12.17 11.35 -0.23
C GLU A 58 11.24 10.48 -1.11
N ASP A 59 10.00 10.92 -1.33
CA ASP A 59 8.91 10.15 -1.97
C ASP A 59 8.25 9.02 -1.14
N GLY A 60 8.36 9.07 0.19
CA GLY A 60 7.53 8.28 1.10
C GLY A 60 8.16 6.96 1.57
N GLY A 61 9.44 6.77 1.29
CA GLY A 61 10.28 5.69 1.82
C GLY A 61 9.93 4.28 1.33
N LYS A 62 10.95 3.48 1.05
CA LYS A 62 10.81 2.04 0.81
C LYS A 62 11.47 1.26 1.95
N VAL A 63 10.85 0.16 2.31
CA VAL A 63 11.42 -0.86 3.19
C VAL A 63 11.67 -2.11 2.35
N THR A 64 12.82 -2.73 2.51
CA THR A 64 13.11 -4.04 1.92
C THR A 64 13.20 -5.07 3.02
N ALA A 65 12.42 -6.14 2.90
CA ALA A 65 12.51 -7.30 3.76
C ALA A 65 13.26 -8.41 3.04
N THR A 66 14.20 -9.04 3.74
CA THR A 66 14.82 -10.30 3.32
C THR A 66 14.01 -11.43 3.93
N LEU A 67 13.52 -12.34 3.10
CA LEU A 67 12.72 -13.49 3.51
C LEU A 67 13.46 -14.78 3.18
N ARG A 68 13.52 -15.69 4.14
CA ARG A 68 13.87 -17.09 3.89
C ARG A 68 12.62 -17.81 3.37
N ALA A 69 12.54 -18.01 2.06
CA ALA A 69 11.43 -18.72 1.43
C ALA A 69 11.40 -20.20 1.84
N ASP A 70 10.19 -20.75 1.96
CA ASP A 70 9.99 -22.15 2.36
C ASP A 70 9.04 -22.93 1.44
N GLN A 71 7.99 -22.28 0.90
CA GLN A 71 7.11 -22.86 -0.12
C GLN A 71 6.84 -21.83 -1.22
N VAL A 72 6.96 -22.26 -2.48
CA VAL A 72 6.72 -21.45 -3.66
C VAL A 72 5.50 -21.99 -4.39
N TYR A 73 4.49 -21.14 -4.55
CA TYR A 73 3.22 -21.44 -5.22
C TYR A 73 3.20 -20.91 -6.66
N LYS A 74 3.93 -19.82 -6.93
CA LYS A 74 4.08 -19.24 -8.26
C LYS A 74 5.42 -18.55 -8.40
N GLY A 75 5.97 -18.60 -9.63
CA GLY A 75 7.23 -17.97 -9.97
C GLY A 75 8.43 -18.80 -9.50
N GLU A 76 9.61 -18.25 -9.74
CA GLU A 76 10.89 -18.85 -9.37
C GLU A 76 11.51 -17.99 -8.26
N ILE A 77 11.55 -18.53 -7.04
CA ILE A 77 12.00 -17.80 -5.84
C ILE A 77 13.11 -18.60 -5.18
N ALA A 78 14.25 -17.97 -4.96
CA ALA A 78 15.39 -18.56 -4.26
C ALA A 78 15.10 -18.73 -2.75
N LEU A 79 15.93 -19.52 -2.07
CA LEU A 79 15.84 -19.72 -0.62
C LEU A 79 15.90 -18.39 0.17
N SER A 80 16.68 -17.42 -0.31
CA SER A 80 16.69 -16.04 0.18
C SER A 80 16.10 -15.13 -0.88
N ALA A 81 15.06 -14.38 -0.53
CA ALA A 81 14.35 -13.50 -1.44
C ALA A 81 14.14 -12.13 -0.81
N GLU A 82 14.41 -11.08 -1.56
CA GLU A 82 14.16 -9.71 -1.12
C GLU A 82 12.84 -9.22 -1.71
N VAL A 83 12.00 -8.63 -0.85
CA VAL A 83 10.73 -8.02 -1.26
C VAL A 83 10.65 -6.63 -0.65
N SER A 84 10.38 -5.64 -1.48
CA SER A 84 10.22 -4.26 -1.03
C SER A 84 8.75 -3.85 -0.91
N SER A 85 8.49 -2.89 -0.03
CA SER A 85 7.20 -2.22 0.10
C SER A 85 7.40 -0.76 0.46
N ARG A 86 6.34 0.04 0.38
CA ARG A 86 6.36 1.37 0.97
C ARG A 86 6.38 1.25 2.50
N VAL A 87 6.96 2.25 3.16
CA VAL A 87 7.03 2.27 4.63
C VAL A 87 5.68 2.64 5.24
N GLN A 88 4.94 3.53 4.58
CA GLN A 88 3.77 4.19 5.15
C GLN A 88 2.48 3.45 4.81
N GLY A 89 1.67 3.16 5.83
CA GLY A 89 0.34 2.56 5.66
C GLY A 89 -0.60 3.33 4.73
N PRO A 90 -0.69 4.69 4.81
CA PRO A 90 -1.47 5.49 3.86
C PRO A 90 -1.05 5.34 2.39
N ALA A 91 0.20 4.93 2.14
CA ALA A 91 0.72 4.63 0.81
C ALA A 91 0.60 3.14 0.44
N CYS A 92 -0.22 2.37 1.16
CA CYS A 92 -0.35 0.92 1.00
C CYS A 92 0.93 0.13 1.36
N GLY A 93 1.73 0.65 2.29
CA GLY A 93 2.91 -0.04 2.81
C GLY A 93 2.56 -1.34 3.54
N PHE A 94 3.37 -2.37 3.33
CA PHE A 94 3.25 -3.64 4.03
C PHE A 94 4.18 -3.68 5.26
N PRO A 95 3.64 -3.87 6.48
CA PRO A 95 4.41 -3.77 7.71
C PRO A 95 5.14 -5.08 8.03
N PHE A 96 6.22 -5.39 7.32
CA PHE A 96 7.06 -6.55 7.60
C PHE A 96 7.57 -6.54 9.05
N ARG A 97 7.60 -7.71 9.69
CA ARG A 97 8.18 -7.91 11.02
C ARG A 97 9.17 -9.06 10.99
N THR A 98 10.38 -8.83 11.50
CA THR A 98 11.40 -9.87 11.62
C THR A 98 10.89 -11.03 12.48
N GLY A 99 11.15 -12.26 12.04
CA GLY A 99 10.72 -13.50 12.69
C GLY A 99 9.31 -13.96 12.33
N GLU A 100 8.47 -13.09 11.75
CA GLU A 100 7.14 -13.48 11.27
C GLU A 100 7.23 -14.21 9.93
N ARG A 101 6.30 -15.15 9.74
CA ARG A 101 6.13 -15.88 8.48
C ARG A 101 4.92 -15.35 7.74
N TYR A 102 5.10 -15.07 6.46
CA TYR A 102 4.05 -14.53 5.61
C TYR A 102 3.84 -15.38 4.36
N LEU A 103 2.60 -15.45 3.89
CA LEU A 103 2.27 -15.68 2.49
C LEU A 103 2.39 -14.33 1.78
N ILE A 104 3.29 -14.24 0.80
CA ILE A 104 3.57 -13.01 0.05
C ILE A 104 3.08 -13.16 -1.39
N PHE A 105 2.33 -12.15 -1.84
CA PHE A 105 2.00 -11.90 -3.23
C PHE A 105 2.90 -10.78 -3.73
N ALA A 106 3.92 -11.15 -4.49
CA ALA A 106 4.92 -10.22 -5.00
C ALA A 106 4.64 -9.87 -6.46
N HIS A 107 4.81 -8.60 -6.80
CA HIS A 107 4.77 -8.08 -8.16
C HIS A 107 6.19 -7.71 -8.61
N ALA A 108 6.41 -7.70 -9.91
CA ALA A 108 7.69 -7.31 -10.50
C ALA A 108 7.73 -5.79 -10.72
N GLU A 109 8.80 -5.15 -10.27
CA GLU A 109 9.16 -3.77 -10.60
C GLU A 109 10.60 -3.79 -11.16
N GLY A 110 10.73 -3.98 -12.47
CA GLY A 110 12.02 -4.29 -13.09
C GLY A 110 12.53 -5.66 -12.64
N GLU A 111 13.72 -5.70 -12.05
CA GLU A 111 14.33 -6.90 -11.45
C GLU A 111 13.99 -7.06 -9.95
N ALA A 112 13.28 -6.11 -9.36
CA ALA A 112 12.91 -6.14 -7.96
C ALA A 112 11.52 -6.75 -7.75
N LEU A 113 11.35 -7.46 -6.64
CA LEU A 113 10.04 -7.88 -6.15
C LEU A 113 9.48 -6.82 -5.19
N THR A 114 8.21 -6.48 -5.38
CA THR A 114 7.50 -5.51 -4.55
C THR A 114 6.16 -6.06 -4.07
N THR A 115 5.69 -5.58 -2.92
CA THR A 115 4.38 -5.95 -2.38
C THR A 115 3.76 -4.76 -1.64
N SER A 116 2.48 -4.91 -1.30
CA SER A 116 1.70 -3.88 -0.61
C SER A 116 0.71 -4.52 0.37
N SER A 117 0.11 -3.70 1.24
CA SER A 117 -1.04 -4.13 2.05
C SER A 117 -2.25 -4.58 1.20
N CYS A 118 -2.32 -4.15 -0.08
CA CYS A 118 -3.39 -4.54 -1.00
C CYS A 118 -3.13 -5.84 -1.77
N SER A 119 -1.90 -6.36 -1.74
CA SER A 119 -1.51 -7.54 -2.53
C SER A 119 -2.17 -8.83 -2.03
N GLY A 120 -2.72 -8.83 -0.83
CA GLY A 120 -3.37 -9.98 -0.19
C GLY A 120 -2.40 -10.86 0.59
N ASN A 121 -1.31 -10.28 1.08
CA ASN A 121 -0.36 -10.94 1.97
C ASN A 121 -1.05 -11.34 3.27
N LEU A 122 -0.65 -12.46 3.85
CA LEU A 122 -1.20 -12.96 5.11
C LEU A 122 -0.07 -13.37 6.05
N THR A 123 -0.19 -13.04 7.34
CA THR A 123 0.61 -13.71 8.38
C THR A 123 0.13 -15.15 8.49
N VAL A 124 1.06 -16.10 8.50
CA VAL A 124 0.76 -17.54 8.55
C VAL A 124 1.52 -18.20 9.69
N ALA A 125 1.05 -19.37 10.10
CA ALA A 125 1.69 -20.18 11.15
C ALA A 125 3.20 -20.31 10.93
N ALA A 126 3.99 -20.17 11.99
CA ALA A 126 5.43 -20.40 11.94
C ALA A 126 5.79 -21.82 11.43
N GLY A 127 7.02 -21.96 10.94
CA GLY A 127 7.54 -23.23 10.39
C GLY A 127 7.79 -23.14 8.88
N ASP A 128 7.83 -24.28 8.20
CA ASP A 128 8.21 -24.40 6.80
C ASP A 128 7.23 -25.28 6.00
N ARG A 129 6.14 -25.73 6.63
CA ARG A 129 5.18 -26.64 6.02
C ARG A 129 4.25 -25.92 5.04
N PRO A 130 3.75 -26.62 4.00
CA PRO A 130 2.64 -26.14 3.18
C PRO A 130 1.47 -25.57 3.99
N LEU A 131 0.90 -24.48 3.49
CA LEU A 131 -0.33 -23.90 4.03
C LEU A 131 -1.47 -24.92 4.04
N ARG A 132 -2.28 -24.84 5.09
CA ARG A 132 -3.46 -25.67 5.32
C ARG A 132 -4.58 -24.79 5.88
N THR A 133 -5.80 -25.32 5.92
CA THR A 133 -7.00 -24.58 6.35
C THR A 133 -7.14 -24.46 7.86
N ASP A 134 -6.39 -25.25 8.63
CA ASP A 134 -6.25 -25.12 10.08
C ASP A 134 -5.35 -23.91 10.36
N GLY A 135 -5.96 -22.74 10.52
CA GLY A 135 -5.24 -21.55 10.97
C GLY A 135 -4.56 -21.84 12.31
N ALA A 136 -3.29 -21.46 12.45
CA ALA A 136 -2.67 -21.39 13.76
C ALA A 136 -3.27 -20.22 14.56
N ASP A 137 -3.25 -20.37 15.88
CA ASP A 137 -3.68 -19.33 16.82
C ASP A 137 -2.97 -18.00 16.49
N GLY A 138 -3.75 -16.98 16.10
CA GLY A 138 -3.26 -15.63 15.79
C GLY A 138 -2.95 -15.31 14.31
N ALA A 139 -3.06 -16.28 13.39
CA ALA A 139 -2.88 -16.05 11.94
C ALA A 139 -4.22 -15.80 11.22
N GLU A 140 -4.21 -14.99 10.15
CA GLU A 140 -5.41 -14.82 9.32
C GLU A 140 -5.80 -16.15 8.65
N PRO A 141 -7.09 -16.51 8.61
CA PRO A 141 -7.52 -17.84 8.17
C PRO A 141 -7.25 -18.04 6.66
N VAL A 142 -6.44 -19.05 6.35
CA VAL A 142 -6.19 -19.49 4.98
C VAL A 142 -7.43 -20.22 4.46
N THR A 143 -8.18 -19.57 3.58
CA THR A 143 -9.43 -20.13 3.04
C THR A 143 -9.18 -21.28 2.05
N ARG A 144 -10.16 -22.20 1.92
CA ARG A 144 -10.12 -23.25 0.88
C ARG A 144 -9.98 -22.69 -0.53
N ALA A 145 -10.67 -21.58 -0.81
CA ALA A 145 -10.59 -20.90 -2.10
C ALA A 145 -9.19 -20.36 -2.38
N LEU A 146 -8.50 -19.87 -1.35
CA LEU A 146 -7.11 -19.44 -1.46
C LEU A 146 -6.17 -20.62 -1.72
N LEU A 147 -6.28 -21.72 -0.97
CA LEU A 147 -5.47 -22.92 -1.22
C LEU A 147 -5.67 -23.47 -2.64
N ALA A 148 -6.93 -23.53 -3.09
CA ALA A 148 -7.25 -23.96 -4.45
C ALA A 148 -6.64 -23.04 -5.53
N ALA A 149 -6.59 -21.73 -5.26
CA ALA A 149 -5.98 -20.76 -6.17
C ALA A 149 -4.45 -20.82 -6.19
N LEU A 150 -3.82 -21.10 -5.04
CA LEU A 150 -2.37 -21.24 -4.91
C LEU A 150 -1.83 -22.49 -5.62
N GLY A 151 -2.63 -23.56 -5.67
CA GLY A 151 -2.22 -24.82 -6.26
C GLY A 151 -1.19 -25.57 -5.41
N SER A 152 -0.33 -26.35 -6.07
CA SER A 152 0.62 -27.23 -5.37
C SER A 152 1.90 -26.47 -5.01
N PRO A 153 2.32 -26.50 -3.74
CA PRO A 153 3.57 -25.87 -3.32
C PRO A 153 4.79 -26.64 -3.84
N ARG A 154 5.85 -25.91 -4.16
CA ARG A 154 7.19 -26.43 -4.46
C ARG A 154 8.18 -25.86 -3.46
N ARG A 155 9.25 -26.59 -3.13
CA ARG A 155 10.34 -26.02 -2.35
C ARG A 155 11.19 -25.08 -3.22
N PRO A 156 11.70 -23.97 -2.67
CA PRO A 156 12.65 -23.14 -3.37
C PRO A 156 13.94 -23.94 -3.67
N PRO A 157 14.62 -23.69 -4.79
CA PRO A 157 15.90 -24.30 -5.08
C PRO A 157 16.92 -23.97 -3.96
N THR A 158 17.65 -25.00 -3.54
CA THR A 158 18.68 -24.91 -2.49
C THR A 158 20.04 -24.42 -3.01
N HIS A 159 20.25 -24.45 -4.32
CA HIS A 159 21.42 -23.87 -4.97
C HIS A 159 21.06 -22.47 -5.46
N PRO A 160 21.97 -21.49 -5.34
CA PRO A 160 21.66 -20.10 -5.65
C PRO A 160 21.33 -19.95 -7.13
N PRO A 161 20.11 -19.51 -7.50
CA PRO A 161 19.95 -18.72 -8.70
C PRO A 161 20.45 -17.30 -8.36
N LEU A 162 21.29 -16.74 -9.22
CA LEU A 162 21.55 -15.31 -9.20
C LEU A 162 20.24 -14.61 -9.53
N THR A 163 19.74 -13.80 -8.59
CA THR A 163 18.57 -12.92 -8.69
C THR A 163 17.24 -13.62 -9.07
N TRP A 164 16.12 -13.04 -8.65
CA TRP A 164 14.82 -13.48 -9.16
C TRP A 164 14.79 -13.21 -10.67
N SER A 165 14.50 -14.23 -11.49
CA SER A 165 14.33 -14.05 -12.93
C SER A 165 12.85 -13.81 -13.24
N PRO A 166 12.49 -12.71 -13.93
CA PRO A 166 11.13 -12.52 -14.41
C PRO A 166 10.73 -13.69 -15.33
N GLY A 167 9.64 -14.39 -15.00
CA GLY A 167 8.95 -15.23 -15.97
C GLY A 167 8.30 -14.37 -17.07
N PRO A 168 7.84 -14.96 -18.19
CA PRO A 168 7.21 -14.20 -19.28
C PRO A 168 6.04 -13.37 -18.74
N THR A 169 6.17 -12.04 -18.77
CA THR A 169 5.13 -11.12 -18.32
C THR A 169 3.99 -11.07 -19.36
N PRO A 170 2.74 -11.35 -18.96
CA PRO A 170 1.60 -11.02 -19.81
C PRO A 170 1.53 -9.50 -19.97
N ARG A 171 1.49 -9.00 -21.21
CA ARG A 171 1.31 -7.56 -21.48
C ARG A 171 -0.11 -7.15 -21.05
N LEU A 172 -0.23 -6.56 -19.87
CA LEU A 172 -1.43 -5.84 -19.48
C LEU A 172 -1.39 -4.48 -20.17
N ALA A 173 -2.42 -4.20 -20.99
CA ALA A 173 -2.60 -2.93 -21.65
C ALA A 173 -2.70 -1.80 -20.59
N ALA A 174 -1.95 -0.73 -20.80
CA ALA A 174 -2.03 0.48 -20.00
C ALA A 174 -3.45 1.05 -20.12
N GLY A 175 -4.26 0.87 -19.05
CA GLY A 175 -5.52 1.55 -18.91
C GLY A 175 -5.26 3.02 -18.60
N THR A 176 -5.63 3.90 -19.51
CA THR A 176 -5.69 5.35 -19.27
C THR A 176 -6.69 5.63 -18.17
N SER A 177 -6.20 6.13 -17.03
CA SER A 177 -7.04 6.56 -15.90
C SER A 177 -7.76 7.87 -16.27
N PRO A 178 -9.10 7.96 -16.17
CA PRO A 178 -9.86 9.12 -16.60
C PRO A 178 -10.15 10.08 -15.43
N ASP A 179 -9.13 10.61 -14.75
CA ASP A 179 -9.33 11.54 -13.61
C ASP A 179 -8.59 12.89 -13.80
N GLY A 180 -8.48 13.35 -15.05
CA GLY A 180 -7.80 14.60 -15.41
C GLY A 180 -8.54 15.91 -15.11
N PRO A 181 -9.88 16.05 -15.24
CA PRO A 181 -10.48 17.38 -15.23
C PRO A 181 -11.12 17.82 -13.89
N LEU A 182 -11.28 16.93 -12.91
CA LEU A 182 -12.00 17.28 -11.66
C LEU A 182 -11.18 18.13 -10.67
N LEU A 183 -9.85 18.06 -10.73
CA LEU A 183 -8.97 18.85 -9.85
C LEU A 183 -8.88 20.34 -10.26
N LEU A 184 -9.14 20.68 -11.52
CA LEU A 184 -9.16 22.07 -12.00
C LEU A 184 -10.45 22.81 -11.57
N GLY A 185 -11.58 22.11 -11.44
CA GLY A 185 -12.85 22.69 -11.02
C GLY A 185 -12.87 23.15 -9.56
N LEU A 186 -12.22 22.40 -8.66
CA LEU A 186 -12.19 22.70 -7.22
C LEU A 186 -11.28 23.90 -6.89
N ALA A 187 -10.19 24.10 -7.64
CA ALA A 187 -9.31 25.24 -7.47
C ALA A 187 -9.99 26.59 -7.82
N ALA A 188 -10.88 26.59 -8.83
CA ALA A 188 -11.60 27.79 -9.26
C ALA A 188 -12.67 28.25 -8.25
N LEU A 189 -13.34 27.32 -7.57
CA LEU A 189 -14.37 27.64 -6.55
C LEU A 189 -13.77 28.24 -5.28
N ALA A 190 -12.56 27.82 -4.89
CA ALA A 190 -11.84 28.38 -3.74
C ALA A 190 -11.42 29.84 -3.99
N ALA A 191 -10.94 30.16 -5.20
CA ALA A 191 -10.53 31.53 -5.55
C ALA A 191 -11.72 32.52 -5.56
N ALA A 192 -12.88 32.09 -6.04
CA ALA A 192 -14.09 32.91 -6.08
C ALA A 192 -14.61 33.26 -4.66
N GLY A 193 -14.54 32.31 -3.72
CA GLY A 193 -14.95 32.54 -2.33
C GLY A 193 -14.09 33.59 -1.61
N VAL A 194 -12.77 33.56 -1.83
CA VAL A 194 -11.82 34.52 -1.22
C VAL A 194 -12.04 35.94 -1.77
N ALA A 195 -12.28 36.07 -3.08
CA ALA A 195 -12.56 37.36 -3.71
C ALA A 195 -13.88 37.97 -3.19
N ALA A 196 -14.95 37.17 -3.11
CA ALA A 196 -16.24 37.63 -2.60
C ALA A 196 -16.14 38.08 -1.12
N GLY A 197 -15.40 37.34 -0.30
CA GLY A 197 -15.14 37.69 1.10
C GLY A 197 -14.39 39.02 1.27
N LEU A 198 -13.37 39.26 0.44
CA LEU A 198 -12.60 40.52 0.46
C LEU A 198 -13.44 41.73 0.01
N VAL A 199 -14.30 41.56 -1.01
CA VAL A 199 -15.19 42.62 -1.49
C VAL A 199 -16.24 42.98 -0.45
N LEU A 200 -16.87 41.99 0.18
CA LEU A 200 -17.85 42.22 1.26
C LEU A 200 -17.19 42.88 2.48
N ALA A 201 -15.96 42.47 2.83
CA ALA A 201 -15.18 43.08 3.90
C ALA A 201 -14.80 44.54 3.61
N ARG A 202 -14.49 44.88 2.36
CA ARG A 202 -14.21 46.25 1.91
C ARG A 202 -15.47 47.12 1.89
N ARG A 203 -16.60 46.62 1.38
CA ARG A 203 -17.88 47.36 1.40
C ARG A 203 -18.34 47.68 2.81
N ARG A 204 -18.21 46.72 3.75
CA ARG A 204 -18.52 46.95 5.18
C ARG A 204 -17.55 47.93 5.88
N ARG A 205 -16.35 48.15 5.34
CA ARG A 205 -15.41 49.19 5.83
C ARG A 205 -15.83 50.58 5.32
N SER A 206 -16.28 50.67 4.08
CA SER A 206 -16.70 51.93 3.47
C SER A 206 -18.02 52.46 4.05
N ALA A 207 -18.98 51.59 4.37
CA ALA A 207 -20.27 51.98 4.95
C ALA A 207 -20.22 52.34 6.46
N ARG A 208 -19.02 52.30 7.08
CA ARG A 208 -18.79 52.65 8.49
C ARG A 208 -17.92 53.90 8.67
N ARG A 209 -17.57 54.56 7.57
CA ARG A 209 -17.01 55.92 7.54
C ARG A 209 -18.10 56.85 7.07
#